data_AF-A0A846APR2-F1
#
_entry.id   AF-A0A846APR2-F1
#
_cell.length_a   1.000
_cell.length_b   1.000
_cell.length_c   1.000
_cell.angle_alpha   90.00
_cell.angle_beta   90.00
_cell.angle_gamma   90.00
#
_symmetry.space_group_name_H-M   'P 1'
#
loop_
_entity.id
_entity.type
_entity.pdbx_description
1 polymer ?
#
loop_
_entity_poly.entity_id
_entity_poly.type
_entity_poly.pdbx_seq_one_letter_code
_entity_poly.pdbx_strand_id
1 'polypeptide(L)'
;MNVEEALAIVEAVLDDNACLNDIEEFIFKECWEGKQSYEEMAKNSPYDSEYIKSVAAKLWRKLSKAKAFNEKVKKNNLRSVIRRYLQRHKVISNQNQIIGVNLSGTNLSVNEANLCQTDLHELIVLTNGKKLVEESTNTKADNQQNKSYLKNTINWNGLNFNSQAEVKIAEALDRANIIFLSNTKIRLTTPTGRENKIGNFVILHREKLGIIQISNKPFYPDTNLDAEIKLIQNYDISTCTKQADKVIAEFLELLNQA
;
A
#
# COMPACT_ATOMS: atom_id res chain seq x y z
N MET A 1 -16.38 1.39 -0.96
CA MET A 1 -15.72 0.52 0.03
C MET A 1 -16.67 -0.59 0.39
N ASN A 2 -16.36 -1.80 -0.08
CA ASN A 2 -17.13 -3.01 0.23
C ASN A 2 -16.76 -3.51 1.65
N VAL A 3 -17.42 -4.59 2.08
CA VAL A 3 -17.25 -5.12 3.45
C VAL A 3 -15.88 -5.77 3.66
N GLU A 4 -15.36 -6.48 2.66
CA GLU A 4 -14.06 -7.18 2.74
C GLU A 4 -12.89 -6.18 2.75
N GLU A 5 -12.98 -5.10 1.98
CA GLU A 5 -12.03 -3.98 2.03
C GLU A 5 -12.01 -3.33 3.42
N ALA A 6 -13.19 -3.15 4.02
CA ALA A 6 -13.29 -2.60 5.37
C ALA A 6 -12.71 -3.56 6.42
N LEU A 7 -12.85 -4.88 6.21
CA LEU A 7 -12.27 -5.92 7.05
C LEU A 7 -10.75 -5.89 6.98
N ALA A 8 -10.17 -5.89 5.77
CA ALA A 8 -8.73 -5.84 5.55
C ALA A 8 -8.09 -4.59 6.18
N ILE A 9 -8.76 -3.43 6.10
CA ILE A 9 -8.29 -2.22 6.78
C ILE A 9 -8.28 -2.39 8.30
N VAL A 10 -9.31 -3.03 8.85
CA VAL A 10 -9.40 -3.27 10.30
C VAL A 10 -8.32 -4.22 10.76
N GLU A 11 -8.06 -5.30 10.02
CA GLU A 11 -7.00 -6.24 10.34
C GLU A 11 -5.61 -5.61 10.24
N ALA A 12 -5.37 -4.77 9.23
CA ALA A 12 -4.11 -4.03 9.11
C ALA A 12 -3.89 -2.99 10.22
N VAL A 13 -4.98 -2.49 10.83
CA VAL A 13 -4.93 -1.49 11.91
C VAL A 13 -4.80 -2.14 13.29
N LEU A 14 -5.19 -3.40 13.42
CA LEU A 14 -5.00 -4.20 14.61
C LEU A 14 -3.57 -4.75 14.58
N ASP A 15 -2.73 -4.38 15.57
CA ASP A 15 -1.33 -4.82 15.63
C ASP A 15 -1.17 -6.35 15.43
N ASP A 16 -0.03 -6.76 14.84
CA ASP A 16 0.36 -8.02 14.16
C ASP A 16 -0.12 -9.40 14.70
N ASN A 17 -0.89 -9.49 15.78
CA ASN A 17 -1.41 -10.76 16.32
C ASN A 17 -2.91 -10.74 16.63
N ALA A 18 -3.65 -9.73 16.17
CA ALA A 18 -5.03 -9.51 16.60
C ALA A 18 -6.05 -9.66 15.45
N CYS A 19 -6.01 -10.76 14.70
CA CYS A 19 -7.05 -11.13 13.73
C CYS A 19 -8.43 -11.16 14.39
N LEU A 20 -9.47 -10.85 13.63
CA LEU A 20 -10.84 -11.11 14.06
C LEU A 20 -11.07 -12.63 14.01
N ASN A 21 -11.88 -13.15 14.94
CA ASN A 21 -12.37 -14.53 14.82
C ASN A 21 -13.65 -14.56 13.97
N ASP A 22 -14.07 -15.75 13.52
CA ASP A 22 -15.21 -15.93 12.61
C ASP A 22 -16.49 -15.21 13.07
N ILE A 23 -16.75 -15.19 14.39
CA ILE A 23 -17.94 -14.52 14.94
C ILE A 23 -17.76 -13.00 15.02
N GLU A 24 -16.56 -12.50 15.30
CA GLU A 24 -16.23 -11.08 15.24
C GLU A 24 -16.31 -10.55 13.81
N GLU A 25 -15.81 -11.31 12.83
CA GLU A 25 -15.95 -11.02 11.40
C GLU A 25 -17.42 -11.00 10.99
N PHE A 26 -18.20 -12.03 11.34
CA PHE A 26 -19.63 -12.06 11.04
C PHE A 26 -20.36 -10.82 11.59
N ILE A 27 -20.14 -10.49 12.86
CA ILE A 27 -20.74 -9.30 13.49
C ILE A 27 -20.30 -8.03 12.76
N PHE A 28 -19.01 -7.94 12.40
CA PHE A 28 -18.49 -6.81 11.63
C PHE A 28 -19.21 -6.68 10.29
N LYS A 29 -19.34 -7.77 9.52
CA LYS A 29 -19.98 -7.79 8.19
C LYS A 29 -21.45 -7.37 8.27
N GLU A 30 -22.21 -7.98 9.19
CA GLU A 30 -23.62 -7.66 9.39
C GLU A 30 -23.83 -6.19 9.81
N CYS A 31 -22.98 -5.67 10.69
CA CYS A 31 -23.02 -4.26 11.11
C CYS A 31 -22.58 -3.33 9.97
N TRP A 32 -21.62 -3.76 9.16
CA TRP A 32 -21.13 -3.00 8.02
C TRP A 32 -22.22 -2.88 6.96
N GLU A 33 -23.02 -3.90 6.70
CA GLU A 33 -24.09 -3.88 5.69
C GLU A 33 -25.34 -3.12 6.13
N GLY A 34 -25.47 -2.83 7.43
CA GLY A 34 -26.51 -1.96 7.98
C GLY A 34 -27.67 -2.70 8.65
N LYS A 35 -27.48 -3.99 9.01
CA LYS A 35 -28.48 -4.73 9.80
C LYS A 35 -28.56 -4.17 11.23
N GLN A 36 -29.78 -4.07 11.75
CA GLN A 36 -30.07 -3.09 12.81
C GLN A 36 -30.03 -3.67 14.22
N SER A 37 -30.21 -4.98 14.41
CA SER A 37 -30.27 -5.57 15.76
C SER A 37 -29.42 -6.83 15.94
N TYR A 38 -28.96 -7.08 17.17
CA TYR A 38 -28.22 -8.31 17.48
C TYR A 38 -29.16 -9.53 17.49
N GLU A 39 -30.45 -9.27 17.72
CA GLU A 39 -31.54 -10.23 17.66
C GLU A 39 -31.76 -10.74 16.22
N GLU A 40 -31.63 -9.88 15.21
CA GLU A 40 -31.67 -10.30 13.80
C GLU A 40 -30.41 -11.07 13.39
N MET A 41 -29.23 -10.66 13.88
CA MET A 41 -27.98 -11.39 13.63
C MET A 41 -28.03 -12.79 14.23
N ALA A 42 -28.63 -12.94 15.42
CA ALA A 42 -28.83 -14.23 16.07
C ALA A 42 -29.68 -15.20 15.24
N LYS A 43 -30.70 -14.71 14.51
CA LYS A 43 -31.54 -15.56 13.64
C LYS A 43 -30.76 -16.18 12.48
N ASN A 44 -29.68 -15.53 12.05
CA ASN A 44 -28.86 -15.96 10.93
C ASN A 44 -27.57 -16.68 11.38
N SER A 45 -27.46 -17.01 12.67
CA SER A 45 -26.28 -17.65 13.24
C SER A 45 -26.68 -18.76 14.22
N PRO A 46 -25.80 -19.71 14.54
CA PRO A 46 -26.05 -20.70 15.58
C PRO A 46 -25.98 -20.11 17.01
N TYR A 47 -25.70 -18.82 17.16
CA TYR A 47 -25.50 -18.15 18.44
C TYR A 47 -26.72 -17.35 18.88
N ASP A 48 -26.96 -17.33 20.18
CA ASP A 48 -28.01 -16.49 20.76
C ASP A 48 -27.63 -15.00 20.78
N SER A 49 -28.64 -14.15 20.93
CA SER A 49 -28.46 -12.69 20.91
C SER A 49 -27.62 -12.15 22.07
N GLU A 50 -27.57 -12.86 23.21
CA GLU A 50 -26.81 -12.44 24.39
C GLU A 50 -25.31 -12.70 24.19
N TYR A 51 -24.98 -13.85 23.61
CA TYR A 51 -23.63 -14.19 23.20
C TYR A 51 -23.13 -13.19 22.14
N ILE A 52 -23.92 -12.92 21.10
CA ILE A 52 -23.57 -11.94 20.06
C ILE A 52 -23.34 -10.55 20.67
N LYS A 53 -24.19 -10.10 21.59
CA LYS A 53 -24.00 -8.82 22.32
C LYS A 53 -22.67 -8.79 23.06
N SER A 54 -22.32 -9.89 23.74
CA SER A 54 -21.08 -10.00 24.51
C SER A 54 -19.84 -9.94 23.59
N VAL A 55 -19.88 -10.61 22.45
CA VAL A 55 -18.79 -10.61 21.45
C VAL A 55 -18.70 -9.25 20.78
N ALA A 56 -19.82 -8.66 20.36
CA ALA A 56 -19.86 -7.33 19.76
C ALA A 56 -19.27 -6.27 20.71
N ALA A 57 -19.58 -6.32 22.00
CA ALA A 57 -19.00 -5.41 22.99
C ALA A 57 -17.47 -5.58 23.10
N LYS A 58 -16.96 -6.82 23.04
CA LYS A 58 -15.52 -7.10 23.00
C LYS A 58 -14.88 -6.56 21.72
N LEU A 59 -15.51 -6.77 20.57
CA LEU A 59 -15.07 -6.26 19.26
C LEU A 59 -14.96 -4.74 19.26
N TRP A 60 -16.01 -4.02 19.66
CA TRP A 60 -15.98 -2.55 19.69
C TRP A 60 -14.91 -2.01 20.63
N ARG A 61 -14.68 -2.69 21.76
CA ARG A 61 -13.59 -2.34 22.68
C ARG A 61 -12.21 -2.62 22.07
N LYS A 62 -12.03 -3.72 21.34
CA LYS A 62 -10.80 -4.07 20.62
C LYS A 62 -10.48 -3.00 19.58
N LEU A 63 -11.44 -2.67 18.72
CA LEU A 63 -11.28 -1.63 17.71
C LEU A 63 -11.03 -0.24 18.33
N SER A 64 -11.71 0.10 19.42
CA SER A 64 -11.47 1.38 20.13
C SER A 64 -10.07 1.50 20.75
N LYS A 65 -9.38 0.38 21.00
CA LYS A 65 -8.01 0.38 21.53
C LYS A 65 -6.96 0.52 20.43
N ALA A 66 -7.32 0.30 19.17
CA ALA A 66 -6.39 0.43 18.06
C ALA A 66 -5.94 1.88 17.94
N LYS A 67 -4.62 2.10 18.09
CA LYS A 67 -4.03 3.44 18.14
C LYS A 67 -4.29 4.24 16.87
N ALA A 68 -4.42 3.57 15.73
CA ALA A 68 -4.62 4.20 14.43
C ALA A 68 -5.99 4.89 14.29
N PHE A 69 -7.05 4.35 14.91
CA PHE A 69 -8.37 4.98 14.83
C PHE A 69 -8.47 6.24 15.70
N ASN A 70 -7.77 6.26 16.84
CA ASN A 70 -7.73 7.37 17.79
C ASN A 70 -9.13 7.89 18.20
N GLU A 71 -10.14 7.02 18.18
CA GLU A 71 -11.51 7.35 18.55
C GLU A 71 -12.29 6.10 18.97
N LYS A 72 -13.37 6.29 19.75
CA LYS A 72 -14.21 5.19 20.22
C LYS A 72 -15.04 4.62 19.08
N VAL A 73 -14.84 3.33 18.80
CA VAL A 73 -15.60 2.57 17.80
C VAL A 73 -16.85 1.96 18.43
N LYS A 74 -17.96 2.06 17.71
CA LYS A 74 -19.29 1.56 18.05
C LYS A 74 -19.96 1.06 16.76
N LYS A 75 -20.98 0.21 16.90
CA LYS A 75 -21.80 -0.27 15.77
C LYS A 75 -22.22 0.84 14.79
N ASN A 76 -22.75 1.94 15.30
CA ASN A 76 -23.34 3.01 14.49
C ASN A 76 -22.33 4.00 13.88
N ASN A 77 -21.08 4.00 14.36
CA ASN A 77 -20.06 4.91 13.84
C ASN A 77 -18.95 4.20 13.07
N LEU A 78 -18.97 2.87 12.98
CA LEU A 78 -17.96 2.04 12.32
C LEU A 78 -17.57 2.55 10.93
N ARG A 79 -18.56 2.72 10.04
CA ARG A 79 -18.34 3.26 8.68
C ARG A 79 -17.69 4.65 8.70
N SER A 80 -18.10 5.51 9.63
CA SER A 80 -17.55 6.85 9.75
C SER A 80 -16.13 6.86 10.30
N VAL A 81 -15.81 5.95 11.23
CA VAL A 81 -14.46 5.76 11.79
C VAL A 81 -13.49 5.36 10.70
N ILE A 82 -13.80 4.29 9.96
CA ILE A 82 -12.92 3.80 8.89
C ILE A 82 -12.77 4.85 7.78
N ARG A 83 -13.86 5.54 7.41
CA ARG A 83 -13.79 6.66 6.45
C ARG A 83 -12.87 7.78 6.95
N ARG A 84 -12.96 8.19 8.21
CA ARG A 84 -12.08 9.21 8.80
C ARG A 84 -10.62 8.74 8.85
N TYR A 85 -10.38 7.48 9.20
CA TYR A 85 -9.05 6.89 9.17
C TYR A 85 -8.43 7.00 7.78
N LEU A 86 -9.14 6.55 6.74
CA LEU A 86 -8.68 6.67 5.36
C LEU A 86 -8.46 8.12 4.94
N GLN A 87 -9.35 9.04 5.35
CA GLN A 87 -9.18 10.46 5.09
C GLN A 87 -7.96 11.05 5.79
N ARG A 88 -7.67 10.68 7.04
CA ARG A 88 -6.45 11.13 7.74
C ARG A 88 -5.20 10.59 7.05
N HIS A 89 -5.19 9.33 6.62
CA HIS A 89 -4.09 8.78 5.85
C HIS A 89 -3.94 9.44 4.46
N LYS A 90 -5.04 9.88 3.84
CA LYS A 90 -5.05 10.70 2.61
C LYS A 90 -4.69 12.19 2.84
N VAL A 91 -4.85 12.69 4.06
CA VAL A 91 -4.52 14.09 4.45
C VAL A 91 -3.11 14.19 5.00
N ILE A 92 -2.56 13.18 5.67
CA ILE A 92 -1.15 13.13 6.08
C ILE A 92 -0.24 13.08 4.84
N SER A 93 -0.66 12.42 3.76
CA SER A 93 0.00 12.53 2.45
C SER A 93 -0.08 13.93 1.82
N ASN A 94 -1.06 14.76 2.21
CA ASN A 94 -1.27 16.12 1.71
C ASN A 94 -0.75 17.23 2.64
N GLN A 95 -0.56 17.00 3.95
CA GLN A 95 0.05 17.99 4.85
C GLN A 95 1.57 18.09 4.64
N ASN A 96 2.20 17.05 4.10
CA ASN A 96 3.54 17.15 3.51
C ASN A 96 3.57 17.99 2.21
N GLN A 97 2.44 18.49 1.70
CA GLN A 97 2.39 19.40 0.56
C GLN A 97 2.26 20.89 0.94
N ILE A 98 2.06 21.25 2.23
CA ILE A 98 1.84 22.66 2.63
C ILE A 98 3.09 23.33 3.23
N ILE A 99 4.10 22.57 3.71
CA ILE A 99 5.43 23.14 4.03
C ILE A 99 6.35 23.06 2.79
N GLY A 100 5.80 23.43 1.64
CA GLY A 100 6.53 23.66 0.39
C GLY A 100 6.28 25.07 -0.15
N VAL A 101 5.78 25.99 0.69
CA VAL A 101 5.72 27.41 0.33
C VAL A 101 7.12 27.99 0.46
N ASN A 102 7.70 28.36 -0.68
CA ASN A 102 8.95 29.10 -0.83
C ASN A 102 9.20 30.10 0.32
N LEU A 103 10.31 29.91 1.03
CA LEU A 103 10.96 30.98 1.79
C LEU A 103 12.37 31.16 1.24
N SER A 104 12.45 31.87 0.11
CA SER A 104 13.67 32.56 -0.26
C SER A 104 13.96 33.61 0.82
N GLY A 105 14.95 33.32 1.67
CA GLY A 105 15.49 34.24 2.66
C GLY A 105 14.75 34.22 4.00
N THR A 106 15.23 33.39 4.92
CA THR A 106 15.64 33.78 6.28
C THR A 106 16.00 32.52 7.06
N ASN A 107 17.12 32.59 7.78
CA ASN A 107 17.66 31.53 8.61
C ASN A 107 16.77 31.36 9.85
N LEU A 108 16.01 30.27 9.97
CA LEU A 108 15.29 29.92 11.19
C LEU A 108 15.45 28.42 11.49
N SER A 109 16.15 28.19 12.60
CA SER A 109 16.23 26.95 13.36
C SER A 109 14.84 26.45 13.74
N VAL A 110 14.56 25.17 13.50
CA VAL A 110 13.53 24.44 14.24
C VAL A 110 14.09 23.07 14.62
N ASN A 111 14.28 22.91 15.93
CA ASN A 111 14.61 21.66 16.60
C ASN A 111 13.42 20.69 16.56
N GLU A 112 13.74 19.41 16.34
CA GLU A 112 13.14 18.19 16.91
C GLU A 112 11.61 18.12 17.09
N ALA A 113 10.98 17.10 16.49
CA ALA A 113 10.78 15.81 17.20
C ALA A 113 9.84 14.85 16.45
N ASN A 114 10.24 13.56 16.49
CA ASN A 114 9.45 12.34 16.30
C ASN A 114 9.23 11.81 14.88
N LEU A 115 10.30 11.32 14.26
CA LEU A 115 10.24 10.13 13.39
C LEU A 115 10.47 8.88 14.26
N CYS A 116 9.51 7.94 14.27
CA CYS A 116 9.79 6.57 14.67
C CYS A 116 10.63 5.91 13.58
N GLN A 117 11.87 5.57 13.95
CA GLN A 117 12.85 4.81 13.19
C GLN A 117 12.54 3.31 13.23
N THR A 118 12.80 2.63 12.11
CA THR A 118 13.62 1.40 11.94
C THR A 118 13.44 1.00 10.46
N ASP A 119 14.43 1.00 9.56
CA ASP A 119 15.85 0.72 9.69
C ASP A 119 16.71 1.72 8.89
N LEU A 120 17.65 2.37 9.60
CA LEU A 120 18.77 3.09 9.01
C LEU A 120 20.03 2.25 9.27
N HIS A 121 20.50 1.53 8.25
CA HIS A 121 21.91 1.24 8.15
C HIS A 121 22.47 2.07 6.99
N GLU A 122 23.44 2.92 7.35
CA GLU A 122 24.28 3.74 6.48
C GLU A 122 23.79 5.18 6.18
N LEU A 123 23.51 5.94 7.25
CA LEU A 123 23.52 7.41 7.21
C LEU A 123 24.33 7.99 8.39
N ILE A 124 25.62 7.64 8.44
CA ILE A 124 26.66 8.36 9.18
C ILE A 124 27.73 8.59 8.10
N VAL A 125 27.79 9.71 7.39
CA VAL A 125 28.29 11.01 7.86
C VAL A 125 27.79 12.09 6.90
N LEU A 126 26.86 12.94 7.34
CA LEU A 126 26.87 14.34 6.93
C LEU A 126 27.46 15.10 8.11
N THR A 127 28.61 15.74 7.90
CA THR A 127 29.01 17.06 8.44
C THR A 127 30.53 17.12 8.53
N ASN A 128 31.15 17.80 7.57
CA ASN A 128 32.07 18.89 7.88
C ASN A 128 32.58 19.49 6.56
N GLY A 129 32.11 20.69 6.25
CA GLY A 129 32.80 21.56 5.31
C GLY A 129 34.13 21.99 5.93
N LYS A 130 35.25 21.59 5.32
CA LYS A 130 36.49 22.37 5.30
C LYS A 130 37.12 22.25 3.91
N LYS A 131 37.20 23.39 3.23
CA LYS A 131 38.10 23.63 2.09
C LYS A 131 39.53 23.75 2.64
N LEU A 132 40.51 23.15 1.96
CA LEU A 132 41.92 23.57 1.75
C LEU A 132 42.63 22.39 1.03
N VAL A 133 42.84 22.48 -0.29
CA VAL A 133 44.12 22.77 -0.99
C VAL A 133 45.13 21.60 -0.95
N GLU A 134 45.43 21.12 -2.18
CA GLU A 134 46.62 20.43 -2.74
C GLU A 134 47.57 19.62 -1.85
N GLU A 135 47.78 18.34 -2.17
CA GLU A 135 49.01 17.87 -2.84
C GLU A 135 48.96 16.37 -3.17
N SER A 136 49.70 16.02 -4.22
CA SER A 136 49.79 14.73 -4.88
C SER A 136 50.59 13.70 -4.07
N THR A 137 50.19 12.42 -4.08
CA THR A 137 51.13 11.29 -4.34
C THR A 137 50.39 10.01 -4.71
N ASN A 138 50.86 9.39 -5.79
CA ASN A 138 50.50 8.06 -6.30
C ASN A 138 50.60 6.96 -5.24
N THR A 139 49.64 6.03 -5.21
CA THR A 139 49.93 4.59 -5.34
C THR A 139 48.69 3.78 -5.76
N LYS A 140 48.92 2.83 -6.66
CA LYS A 140 47.95 1.96 -7.34
C LYS A 140 47.37 0.91 -6.38
N ALA A 141 46.06 0.67 -6.46
CA ALA A 141 45.46 -0.65 -6.32
C ALA A 141 44.06 -0.61 -6.95
N ASP A 142 43.86 -1.46 -7.95
CA ASP A 142 42.59 -1.66 -8.66
C ASP A 142 41.46 -2.00 -7.68
N ASN A 143 40.47 -1.12 -7.60
CA ASN A 143 39.14 -1.49 -7.16
C ASN A 143 38.17 -1.05 -8.25
N GLN A 144 37.67 -2.06 -8.97
CA GLN A 144 36.69 -1.94 -10.02
C GLN A 144 35.52 -1.06 -9.57
N GLN A 145 35.22 -0.10 -10.43
CA GLN A 145 34.30 1.01 -10.26
C GLN A 145 32.94 0.54 -9.75
N ASN A 146 32.74 0.71 -8.45
CA ASN A 146 31.43 0.70 -7.81
C ASN A 146 30.72 2.00 -8.20
N LYS A 147 30.26 2.10 -9.45
CA LYS A 147 29.25 3.08 -9.85
C LYS A 147 27.94 2.63 -9.21
N SER A 148 27.78 2.96 -7.94
CA SER A 148 26.48 3.03 -7.28
C SER A 148 25.67 4.08 -8.03
N TYR A 149 24.94 3.64 -9.05
CA TYR A 149 23.91 4.45 -9.67
C TYR A 149 22.93 4.78 -8.56
N LEU A 150 22.99 6.01 -8.05
CA LEU A 150 21.96 6.58 -7.20
C LEU A 150 20.63 6.36 -7.93
N LYS A 151 19.87 5.34 -7.49
CA LYS A 151 18.61 4.97 -8.10
C LYS A 151 17.63 6.08 -7.73
N ASN A 152 17.50 7.06 -8.62
CA ASN A 152 16.55 8.15 -8.46
C ASN A 152 15.15 7.56 -8.28
N THR A 153 14.71 7.51 -7.03
CA THR A 153 13.41 6.97 -6.66
C THR A 153 12.44 8.13 -6.64
N ILE A 154 11.34 8.00 -7.38
CA ILE A 154 10.32 9.03 -7.50
C ILE A 154 9.24 8.74 -6.46
N ASN A 155 9.04 9.66 -5.52
CA ASN A 155 7.97 9.56 -4.55
C ASN A 155 6.67 10.14 -5.14
N TRP A 156 5.59 9.37 -5.07
CA TRP A 156 4.24 9.80 -5.44
C TRP A 156 3.23 9.23 -4.45
N ASN A 157 2.44 10.08 -3.80
CA ASN A 157 1.47 9.71 -2.75
C ASN A 157 2.05 8.80 -1.66
N GLY A 158 3.32 8.99 -1.27
CA GLY A 158 4.01 8.16 -0.28
C GLY A 158 4.49 6.81 -0.78
N LEU A 159 4.21 6.47 -2.05
CA LEU A 159 4.76 5.31 -2.73
C LEU A 159 6.04 5.69 -3.49
N ASN A 160 6.99 4.76 -3.51
CA ASN A 160 8.29 4.95 -4.14
C ASN A 160 8.35 4.16 -5.44
N PHE A 161 8.64 4.86 -6.54
CA PHE A 161 8.71 4.31 -7.89
C PHE A 161 10.09 4.49 -8.50
N ASN A 162 10.42 3.64 -9.46
CA ASN A 162 11.71 3.65 -10.14
C ASN A 162 11.65 4.33 -11.52
N SER A 163 10.46 4.70 -11.98
CA SER A 163 10.28 5.36 -13.27
C SER A 163 9.04 6.25 -13.32
N GLN A 164 9.06 7.24 -14.21
CA GLN A 164 7.89 8.11 -14.45
C GLN A 164 6.70 7.32 -15.04
N ALA A 165 6.97 6.22 -15.75
CA ALA A 165 5.94 5.32 -16.28
C ALA A 165 5.13 4.68 -15.16
N GLU A 166 5.80 4.19 -14.10
CA GLU A 166 5.14 3.65 -12.92
C GLU A 166 4.26 4.72 -12.25
N VAL A 167 4.78 5.94 -12.07
CA VAL A 167 3.99 7.05 -11.50
C VAL A 167 2.73 7.33 -12.32
N LYS A 168 2.84 7.36 -13.65
CA LYS A 168 1.68 7.62 -14.54
C LYS A 168 0.62 6.52 -14.45
N ILE A 169 1.04 5.27 -14.30
CA ILE A 169 0.15 4.14 -14.07
C ILE A 169 -0.52 4.22 -12.69
N ALA A 170 0.23 4.56 -11.65
CA ALA A 170 -0.31 4.77 -10.31
C ALA A 170 -1.35 5.90 -10.28
N GLU A 171 -1.08 7.02 -10.97
CA GLU A 171 -2.04 8.12 -11.14
C GLU A 171 -3.32 7.67 -11.85
N ALA A 172 -3.21 6.84 -12.90
CA ALA A 172 -4.36 6.32 -13.63
C ALA A 172 -5.21 5.34 -12.79
N LEU A 173 -4.55 4.47 -12.02
CA LEU A 173 -5.22 3.56 -11.08
C LEU A 173 -5.97 4.33 -9.97
N ASP A 174 -5.35 5.38 -9.42
CA ASP A 174 -5.98 6.23 -8.40
C ASP A 174 -7.18 7.02 -8.97
N ARG A 175 -7.06 7.58 -10.18
CA ARG A 175 -8.21 8.19 -10.89
C ARG A 175 -9.35 7.20 -11.10
N ALA A 176 -9.03 5.94 -11.39
CA ALA A 176 -10.00 4.87 -11.58
C ALA A 176 -10.54 4.28 -10.25
N ASN A 177 -10.10 4.78 -9.09
CA ASN A 177 -10.40 4.25 -7.76
C ASN A 177 -10.10 2.75 -7.60
N ILE A 178 -8.98 2.30 -8.16
CA ILE A 178 -8.53 0.91 -8.08
C ILE A 178 -7.52 0.72 -6.96
N ILE A 179 -7.70 -0.33 -6.16
CA ILE A 179 -6.73 -0.72 -5.14
C ILE A 179 -5.56 -1.44 -5.81
N PHE A 180 -4.34 -1.03 -5.47
CA PHE A 180 -3.13 -1.66 -5.97
C PHE A 180 -2.01 -1.68 -4.94
N LEU A 181 -1.09 -2.63 -5.10
CA LEU A 181 0.20 -2.69 -4.43
C LEU A 181 1.31 -2.43 -5.46
N SER A 182 2.18 -1.47 -5.19
CA SER A 182 3.32 -1.14 -6.06
C SER A 182 4.59 -1.88 -5.66
N ASN A 183 5.46 -2.18 -6.63
CA ASN A 183 6.82 -2.70 -6.41
C ASN A 183 6.88 -3.92 -5.48
N THR A 184 5.91 -4.82 -5.62
CA THR A 184 5.72 -5.95 -4.70
C THR A 184 6.50 -7.18 -5.17
N LYS A 185 7.20 -7.82 -4.24
CA LYS A 185 7.77 -9.16 -4.45
C LYS A 185 6.69 -10.20 -4.18
N ILE A 186 6.41 -11.04 -5.16
CA ILE A 186 5.34 -12.03 -5.14
C ILE A 186 5.94 -13.41 -5.33
N ARG A 187 5.50 -14.37 -4.52
CA ARG A 187 5.89 -15.78 -4.61
C ARG A 187 4.85 -16.53 -5.44
N LEU A 188 5.21 -16.90 -6.66
CA LEU A 188 4.30 -17.53 -7.63
C LEU A 188 4.63 -19.01 -7.82
N THR A 189 3.60 -19.84 -8.04
CA THR A 189 3.75 -21.19 -8.57
C THR A 189 3.76 -21.12 -10.09
N THR A 190 4.85 -21.56 -10.73
CA THR A 190 4.96 -21.69 -12.18
C THR A 190 5.28 -23.14 -12.56
N PRO A 191 5.22 -23.54 -13.84
CA PRO A 191 5.49 -24.93 -14.26
C PRO A 191 6.85 -25.47 -13.83
N THR A 192 7.82 -24.60 -13.63
CA THR A 192 9.19 -24.95 -13.22
C THR A 192 9.38 -24.96 -11.69
N GLY A 193 8.33 -24.62 -10.93
CA GLY A 193 8.31 -24.61 -9.48
C GLY A 193 7.88 -23.28 -8.89
N ARG A 194 8.11 -23.09 -7.59
CA ARG A 194 7.83 -21.80 -6.95
C ARG A 194 8.96 -20.82 -7.29
N GLU A 195 8.67 -19.66 -7.86
CA GLU A 195 9.64 -18.56 -8.11
C GLU A 195 9.20 -17.21 -7.50
N ASN A 196 10.17 -16.31 -7.27
CA ASN A 196 9.91 -14.95 -6.77
C ASN A 196 9.93 -13.99 -7.95
N LYS A 197 8.84 -13.26 -8.19
CA LYS A 197 8.76 -12.21 -9.22
C LYS A 197 8.48 -10.86 -8.59
N ILE A 198 8.86 -9.81 -9.30
CA ILE A 198 8.47 -8.44 -8.95
C ILE A 198 7.28 -8.09 -9.85
N GLY A 199 6.14 -7.80 -9.25
CA GLY A 199 5.04 -7.11 -9.93
C GLY A 199 5.20 -5.61 -9.73
N ASN A 200 5.30 -4.84 -10.81
CA ASN A 200 5.31 -3.38 -10.70
C ASN A 200 4.00 -2.90 -10.05
N PHE A 201 2.88 -3.51 -10.44
CA PHE A 201 1.58 -3.33 -9.80
C PHE A 201 0.87 -4.67 -9.64
N VAL A 202 0.40 -4.96 -8.42
CA VAL A 202 -0.61 -5.99 -8.14
C VAL A 202 -1.93 -5.29 -7.96
N ILE A 203 -2.91 -5.63 -8.77
CA ILE A 203 -4.21 -4.98 -8.84
C ILE A 203 -5.27 -5.94 -8.34
N LEU A 204 -6.09 -5.46 -7.41
CA LEU A 204 -7.29 -6.16 -6.98
C LEU A 204 -8.50 -5.44 -7.56
N HIS A 205 -9.24 -6.11 -8.44
CA HIS A 205 -10.44 -5.56 -9.04
C HIS A 205 -11.53 -6.64 -9.15
N ARG A 206 -12.68 -6.42 -8.51
CA ARG A 206 -13.84 -7.33 -8.55
C ARG A 206 -13.47 -8.78 -8.25
N GLU A 207 -12.75 -9.00 -7.13
CA GLU A 207 -12.29 -10.33 -6.67
C GLU A 207 -11.27 -11.02 -7.58
N LYS A 208 -10.78 -10.33 -8.62
CA LYS A 208 -9.74 -10.84 -9.51
C LYS A 208 -8.42 -10.14 -9.23
N LEU A 209 -7.37 -10.94 -9.11
CA LEU A 209 -6.01 -10.45 -9.02
C LEU A 209 -5.37 -10.40 -10.39
N GLY A 210 -4.83 -9.23 -10.72
CA GLY A 210 -4.06 -9.00 -11.92
C GLY A 210 -2.69 -8.41 -11.59
N ILE A 211 -1.69 -8.69 -12.43
CA ILE A 211 -0.35 -8.11 -12.30
C ILE A 211 -0.03 -7.34 -13.57
N ILE A 212 0.39 -6.09 -13.39
CA ILE A 212 1.02 -5.30 -14.45
C ILE A 212 2.53 -5.30 -14.20
N GLN A 213 3.28 -5.70 -15.23
CA GLN A 213 4.72 -5.48 -15.27
C GLN A 213 5.05 -4.41 -16.32
N ILE A 214 5.94 -3.50 -15.95
CA ILE A 214 6.40 -2.42 -16.82
C ILE A 214 7.84 -2.72 -17.19
N SER A 215 8.06 -3.12 -18.44
CA SER A 215 9.39 -3.45 -18.93
C SER A 215 9.50 -3.30 -20.43
N ASN A 216 10.69 -2.93 -20.93
CA ASN A 216 10.98 -2.93 -22.36
C ASN A 216 11.46 -4.31 -22.86
N LYS A 217 11.37 -5.34 -22.02
CA LYS A 217 11.79 -6.70 -22.38
C LYS A 217 10.61 -7.44 -23.02
N PRO A 218 10.87 -8.30 -24.03
CA PRO A 218 9.83 -9.15 -24.58
C PRO A 218 9.22 -10.01 -23.48
N PHE A 219 7.89 -10.01 -23.41
CA PHE A 219 7.13 -10.83 -22.46
C PHE A 219 6.84 -12.19 -23.07
N TYR A 220 7.20 -13.22 -22.34
CA TYR A 220 6.75 -14.58 -22.62
C TYR A 220 5.68 -14.90 -21.59
N PRO A 221 4.40 -15.06 -21.99
CA PRO A 221 3.35 -15.36 -21.05
C PRO A 221 3.63 -16.71 -20.39
N ASP A 222 3.78 -16.73 -19.07
CA ASP A 222 3.77 -17.97 -18.32
C ASP A 222 2.36 -18.54 -18.40
N THR A 223 2.18 -19.59 -19.19
CA THR A 223 0.86 -20.17 -19.53
C THR A 223 0.19 -20.94 -18.38
N ASN A 224 0.82 -21.00 -17.21
CA ASN A 224 0.33 -21.71 -16.02
C ASN A 224 0.62 -20.85 -14.79
N LEU A 225 -0.24 -19.86 -14.59
CA LEU A 225 -0.22 -18.98 -13.43
C LEU A 225 -0.91 -19.67 -12.25
N ASP A 226 -0.53 -19.30 -11.03
CA ASP A 226 -1.26 -19.66 -9.80
C ASP A 226 -2.76 -19.38 -10.00
N ALA A 227 -3.63 -20.31 -9.60
CA ALA A 227 -5.07 -20.27 -9.89
C ALA A 227 -5.79 -18.99 -9.42
N GLU A 228 -5.18 -18.25 -8.49
CA GLU A 228 -5.67 -17.01 -7.89
C GLU A 228 -5.34 -15.75 -8.73
N ILE A 229 -4.25 -15.76 -9.52
CA ILE A 229 -3.87 -14.64 -10.40
C ILE A 229 -4.45 -14.89 -11.78
N LYS A 230 -5.44 -14.10 -12.16
CA LYS A 230 -6.20 -14.27 -13.40
C LYS A 230 -5.47 -13.72 -14.61
N LEU A 231 -4.61 -12.71 -14.42
CA LEU A 231 -3.99 -12.01 -15.53
C LEU A 231 -2.61 -11.47 -15.14
N ILE A 232 -1.61 -11.73 -15.98
CA ILE A 232 -0.34 -10.99 -15.97
C ILE A 232 -0.17 -10.33 -17.34
N GLN A 233 0.04 -9.03 -17.35
CA GLN A 233 0.28 -8.26 -18.58
C GLN A 233 1.54 -7.42 -18.46
N ASN A 234 2.28 -7.37 -19.57
CA ASN A 234 3.49 -6.59 -19.69
C ASN A 234 3.28 -5.44 -20.64
N TYR A 235 3.60 -4.24 -20.17
CA TYR A 235 3.49 -3.01 -20.94
C TYR A 235 4.84 -2.34 -21.09
N ASP A 236 5.05 -1.75 -22.27
CA ASP A 236 6.23 -0.95 -22.58
C ASP A 236 6.24 0.38 -21.81
N ILE A 237 7.43 0.82 -21.40
CA ILE A 237 7.62 2.03 -20.59
C ILE A 237 7.07 3.29 -21.32
N SER A 238 7.27 3.41 -22.64
CA SER A 238 6.79 4.56 -23.41
C SER A 238 5.27 4.60 -23.46
N THR A 239 4.62 3.43 -23.63
CA THR A 239 3.15 3.33 -23.65
C THR A 239 2.56 3.71 -22.30
N CYS A 240 3.09 3.16 -21.20
CA CYS A 240 2.67 3.53 -19.84
C CYS A 240 2.85 5.02 -19.54
N THR A 241 3.90 5.65 -20.08
CA THR A 241 4.14 7.08 -19.85
C THR A 241 3.15 7.98 -20.62
N LYS A 242 2.85 7.63 -21.87
CA LYS A 242 2.03 8.48 -22.76
C LYS A 242 0.53 8.21 -22.66
N GLN A 243 0.14 6.98 -22.35
CA GLN A 243 -1.24 6.51 -22.49
C GLN A 243 -1.68 5.67 -21.27
N ALA A 244 -1.29 6.07 -20.05
CA ALA A 244 -1.56 5.34 -18.82
C ALA A 244 -3.05 5.00 -18.61
N ASP A 245 -3.96 5.95 -18.84
CA ASP A 245 -5.39 5.72 -18.66
C ASP A 245 -5.93 4.65 -19.61
N LYS A 246 -5.45 4.64 -20.86
CA LYS A 246 -5.82 3.62 -21.85
C LYS A 246 -5.28 2.26 -21.45
N VAL A 247 -4.03 2.19 -20.99
CA VAL A 247 -3.41 0.95 -20.48
C VAL A 247 -4.23 0.36 -19.34
N ILE A 248 -4.65 1.19 -18.38
CA ILE A 248 -5.46 0.74 -17.25
C ILE A 248 -6.86 0.30 -17.71
N ALA A 249 -7.50 1.03 -18.61
CA ALA A 249 -8.81 0.65 -19.14
C ALA A 249 -8.77 -0.72 -19.84
N GLU A 250 -7.81 -0.93 -20.75
CA GLU A 250 -7.61 -2.20 -21.45
C GLU A 250 -7.27 -3.33 -20.48
N PHE A 251 -6.38 -3.09 -19.52
CA PHE A 251 -6.01 -4.09 -18.52
C PHE A 251 -7.21 -4.54 -17.68
N LEU A 252 -8.03 -3.60 -17.21
CA LEU A 252 -9.22 -3.91 -16.41
C LEU A 252 -10.28 -4.64 -17.23
N GLU A 253 -10.41 -4.34 -18.52
CA GLU A 253 -11.29 -5.08 -19.44
C GLU A 253 -10.84 -6.54 -19.58
N LEU A 254 -9.55 -6.77 -19.84
CA LEU A 254 -8.98 -8.12 -19.92
C LEU A 254 -9.11 -8.87 -18.59
N LEU A 255 -8.86 -8.21 -17.47
CA LEU A 255 -8.99 -8.82 -16.14
C LEU A 255 -10.44 -9.22 -15.86
N ASN A 256 -11.42 -8.47 -16.36
CA ASN A 256 -12.82 -8.84 -16.23
C ASN A 256 -13.19 -10.08 -17.06
N GLN A 257 -12.52 -10.34 -18.19
CA GLN A 257 -12.78 -11.48 -19.07
C GLN A 257 -12.08 -12.78 -18.64
N ALA A 258 -10.97 -12.68 -17.90
CA ALA A 258 -10.20 -13.81 -17.37
C ALA A 258 -10.85 -14.48 -16.15
#